data_AF-A0A1Y4SES0-F1
#
_entry.id   AF-A0A1Y4SES0-F1
#
_cell.length_a   1.000
_cell.length_b   1.000
_cell.length_c   1.000
_cell.angle_alpha   90.00
_cell.angle_beta   90.00
_cell.angle_gamma   90.00
#
_symmetry.space_group_name_H-M   'P 1'
#
loop_
_entity.id
_entity.type
_entity.pdbx_description
1 polymer ?
#
loop_
_entity_poly.entity_id
_entity_poly.type
_entity_poly.pdbx_seq_one_letter_code
_entity_poly.pdbx_strand_id
1 'polypeptide(L)'
;MTYKVSKILKVCAYIFLVGSILQQGYTIAMNTSYLNTGELMGVESMLMMLWSCFISFLLSLIIYGFAEIIEYYEMKKTKDTDILTNENNDVK
;
A
#
# COMPACT_ATOMS: atom_id res chain seq x y z
N MET A 1 -12.26 -14.09 14.55
CA MET A 1 -10.79 -13.95 14.51
C MET A 1 -10.31 -13.95 13.05
N THR A 2 -10.78 -12.99 12.24
CA THR A 2 -10.83 -13.14 10.77
C THR A 2 -10.22 -11.96 10.00
N TYR A 3 -9.65 -10.95 10.68
CA TYR A 3 -9.06 -9.75 10.06
C TYR A 3 -7.60 -9.92 9.60
N LYS A 4 -7.15 -11.17 9.38
CA LYS A 4 -5.73 -11.44 9.10
C LYS A 4 -5.32 -10.98 7.72
N VAL A 5 -6.16 -11.18 6.71
CA VAL A 5 -5.82 -10.91 5.30
C VAL A 5 -5.83 -9.41 5.03
N SER A 6 -6.85 -8.69 5.48
CA SER A 6 -6.93 -7.22 5.36
C SER A 6 -5.75 -6.50 6.02
N LYS A 7 -5.36 -6.90 7.25
CA LYS A 7 -4.17 -6.34 7.92
C LYS A 7 -2.88 -6.58 7.15
N ILE A 8 -2.67 -7.79 6.61
CA ILE A 8 -1.49 -8.11 5.82
C ILE A 8 -1.45 -7.24 4.56
N LEU A 9 -2.57 -7.08 3.87
CA LEU A 9 -2.65 -6.26 2.66
C LEU A 9 -2.33 -4.78 2.93
N LYS A 10 -2.83 -4.22 4.03
CA LYS A 10 -2.49 -2.84 4.43
C LYS A 10 -0.99 -2.69 4.69
N VAL A 11 -0.38 -3.64 5.40
CA VAL A 11 1.08 -3.64 5.64
C VAL A 11 1.86 -3.77 4.34
N CYS A 12 1.42 -4.62 3.40
CA CYS A 12 2.04 -4.74 2.08
C CYS A 12 1.96 -3.43 1.28
N ALA A 13 0.86 -2.67 1.36
CA ALA A 13 0.73 -1.37 0.71
C ALA A 13 1.77 -0.36 1.23
N TYR A 14 2.02 -0.35 2.54
CA TYR A 14 3.05 0.48 3.16
C TYR A 14 4.48 0.04 2.78
N ILE A 15 4.77 -1.25 2.83
CA ILE A 15 6.09 -1.79 2.43
C ILE A 15 6.36 -1.46 0.95
N PHE A 16 5.36 -1.61 0.09
CA PHE A 16 5.46 -1.27 -1.33
C PHE A 16 5.77 0.23 -1.54
N LEU A 17 5.08 1.11 -0.80
CA LEU A 17 5.31 2.55 -0.88
C LEU A 17 6.75 2.91 -0.47
N VAL A 18 7.17 2.45 0.71
CA VAL A 18 8.50 2.74 1.25
C VAL A 18 9.60 2.17 0.34
N GLY A 19 9.43 0.93 -0.14
CA GLY A 19 10.36 0.30 -1.07
C GLY A 19 10.49 1.07 -2.39
N SER A 20 9.37 1.55 -2.93
CA SER A 20 9.35 2.33 -4.18
C SER A 20 10.09 3.67 -4.03
N ILE A 21 9.90 4.37 -2.91
CA ILE A 21 10.58 5.65 -2.62
C ILE A 21 12.09 5.44 -2.48
N LEU A 22 12.51 4.40 -1.73
CA LEU A 22 13.92 4.08 -1.53
C LEU A 22 14.62 3.71 -2.84
N GLN A 23 13.96 2.92 -3.69
CA GLN A 23 14.50 2.53 -4.98
C GLN A 23 14.72 3.73 -5.89
N GLN A 24 13.75 4.65 -5.98
CA GLN A 24 13.88 5.86 -6.79
C GLN A 24 14.98 6.80 -6.27
N GLY A 25 15.06 7.00 -4.95
CA GLY A 25 16.11 7.79 -4.33
C GLY A 25 17.51 7.22 -4.59
N TYR A 26 17.66 5.89 -4.54
CA TYR A 26 18.94 5.24 -4.83
C TYR A 26 19.37 5.41 -6.29
N THR A 27 18.45 5.23 -7.25
CA THR A 27 18.75 5.40 -8.69
C THR A 27 19.25 6.82 -9.00
N ILE A 28 18.68 7.84 -8.35
CA ILE A 28 19.08 9.23 -8.56
C ILE A 28 20.42 9.51 -7.89
N ALA A 29 20.63 9.07 -6.65
CA ALA A 29 21.93 9.20 -5.99
C ALA A 29 23.06 8.58 -6.84
N MET A 30 22.79 7.42 -7.47
CA MET A 30 23.72 6.81 -8.42
C MET A 30 23.91 7.70 -9.66
N ASN A 31 22.84 8.06 -10.37
CA ASN A 31 22.94 8.86 -11.60
C ASN A 31 23.60 10.23 -11.39
N THR A 32 23.30 10.92 -10.28
CA THR A 32 23.91 12.20 -9.90
C THR A 32 25.38 12.06 -9.51
N SER A 33 25.78 10.93 -8.92
CA SER A 33 27.19 10.67 -8.59
C SER A 33 28.03 10.34 -9.83
N TYR A 34 27.44 9.72 -10.86
CA TYR A 34 28.13 9.34 -12.09
C TYR A 34 28.25 10.48 -13.11
N LEU A 35 27.33 11.45 -13.12
CA LEU A 35 27.32 12.58 -14.04
C LEU A 35 27.70 13.87 -13.31
N ASN A 36 28.99 14.20 -13.31
CA ASN A 36 29.54 15.47 -12.80
C ASN A 36 29.17 16.69 -13.69
N THR A 37 28.02 16.67 -14.35
CA THR A 37 27.66 17.61 -15.43
C THR A 37 26.17 17.95 -15.42
N GLY A 38 25.89 19.23 -15.13
CA GLY A 38 24.75 19.98 -15.66
C GLY A 38 23.54 20.11 -14.75
N GLU A 39 23.35 21.31 -14.19
CA GLU A 39 22.14 21.74 -13.45
C GLU A 39 20.82 21.40 -14.18
N LEU A 40 20.84 21.33 -15.52
CA LEU A 40 19.67 20.98 -16.34
C LEU A 40 19.22 19.52 -16.21
N MET A 41 20.15 18.55 -16.08
CA MET A 41 19.79 17.13 -15.91
C MET A 41 19.30 16.82 -14.49
N GLY A 42 19.74 17.60 -13.50
CA GLY A 42 19.27 17.48 -12.11
C GLY A 42 17.78 17.77 -11.98
N VAL A 43 17.32 18.86 -12.61
CA VAL A 43 15.92 19.32 -12.51
C VAL A 43 14.95 18.36 -13.19
N GLU A 44 15.25 17.89 -14.40
CA GLU A 44 14.39 16.90 -15.08
C GLU A 44 14.31 15.57 -14.34
N SER A 45 15.43 15.09 -13.77
CA SER A 45 15.43 13.83 -12.99
C SER A 45 14.67 13.96 -11.66
N MET A 46 14.74 15.11 -10.99
CA MET A 46 13.95 15.40 -9.79
C MET A 46 12.45 15.47 -10.09
N LEU A 47 12.05 16.02 -11.23
CA LEU A 47 10.65 16.15 -11.62
C LEU A 47 10.05 14.78 -12.01
N MET A 48 10.82 13.94 -12.69
CA MET A 48 10.45 12.53 -12.94
C MET A 48 10.37 11.71 -11.64
N MET A 49 11.22 11.97 -10.65
CA MET A 49 11.13 11.34 -9.33
C MET A 49 9.84 11.73 -8.61
N LEU A 50 9.48 13.01 -8.61
CA LEU A 50 8.26 13.48 -7.97
C LEU A 50 7.04 12.81 -8.59
N TRP A 51 7.01 12.69 -9.93
CA TRP A 51 5.97 11.98 -10.65
C TRP A 51 5.94 10.49 -10.33
N SER A 52 7.08 9.83 -10.29
CA SER A 52 7.17 8.40 -10.00
C SER A 52 6.78 8.09 -8.54
N CYS A 53 7.20 8.90 -7.58
CA CYS A 53 6.73 8.84 -6.19
C CYS A 53 5.22 9.09 -6.08
N PHE A 54 4.67 10.04 -6.84
CA PHE A 54 3.24 10.31 -6.88
C PHE A 54 2.43 9.13 -7.42
N ILE A 55 2.91 8.46 -8.48
CA ILE A 55 2.28 7.25 -9.02
C ILE A 55 2.39 6.08 -8.03
N SER A 56 3.54 5.87 -7.40
CA SER A 56 3.71 4.86 -6.35
C SER A 56 2.77 5.10 -5.16
N PHE A 57 2.54 6.37 -4.79
CA PHE A 57 1.57 6.77 -3.79
C PHE A 57 0.13 6.44 -4.19
N LEU A 58 -0.27 6.76 -5.42
CA LEU A 58 -1.58 6.39 -5.97
C LEU A 58 -1.80 4.87 -5.96
N LEU A 59 -0.80 4.09 -6.40
CA LEU A 59 -0.88 2.62 -6.38
C LEU A 59 -1.00 2.07 -4.96
N SER A 60 -0.24 2.62 -4.01
CA SER A 60 -0.35 2.24 -2.59
C SER A 60 -1.75 2.52 -2.03
N LEU A 61 -2.34 3.68 -2.35
CA LEU A 61 -3.72 4.01 -1.97
C LEU A 61 -4.74 3.03 -2.57
N ILE A 62 -4.56 2.63 -3.82
CA ILE A 62 -5.44 1.63 -4.46
C ILE A 62 -5.37 0.30 -3.70
N ILE A 63 -4.17 -0.19 -3.40
CA ILE A 63 -3.97 -1.45 -2.66
C ILE A 63 -4.59 -1.34 -1.25
N TYR A 64 -4.38 -0.22 -0.58
CA TYR A 64 -4.98 0.04 0.72
C TYR A 64 -6.52 0.06 0.66
N GLY A 65 -7.10 0.71 -0.35
CA GLY A 65 -8.55 0.73 -0.57
C GLY A 65 -9.12 -0.67 -0.81
N PHE A 66 -8.43 -1.51 -1.59
CA PHE A 66 -8.81 -2.93 -1.73
C PHE A 66 -8.77 -3.68 -0.40
N ALA A 67 -7.77 -3.41 0.43
CA ALA A 67 -7.67 -4.01 1.76
C ALA A 67 -8.86 -3.65 2.66
N GLU A 68 -9.33 -2.40 2.57
CA GLU A 68 -10.47 -1.89 3.34
C GLU A 68 -11.81 -2.47 2.86
N ILE A 69 -11.98 -2.65 1.54
CA ILE A 69 -13.13 -3.37 0.99
C ILE A 69 -13.16 -4.81 1.51
N ILE A 70 -12.01 -5.51 1.48
CA ILE A 70 -11.91 -6.88 2.01
C ILE A 70 -12.25 -6.92 3.50
N GLU A 71 -11.77 -5.96 4.29
CA GLU A 71 -12.08 -5.84 5.72
C GLU A 71 -13.59 -5.69 5.95
N TYR A 72 -14.27 -4.89 5.14
CA TYR A 72 -15.72 -4.72 5.21
C TYR A 72 -16.47 -6.06 4.96
N TYR A 73 -16.07 -6.83 3.95
CA TYR A 73 -16.66 -8.15 3.68
C TYR A 73 -16.31 -9.17 4.77
N GLU A 74 -15.09 -9.16 5.32
CA GLU A 74 -14.68 -9.99 6.45
C GLU A 74 -15.53 -9.68 7.70
N MET A 75 -15.76 -8.41 8.00
CA MET A 75 -16.62 -7.97 9.10
C MET A 75 -18.07 -8.42 8.92
N LYS A 76 -18.62 -8.27 7.71
CA LYS A 76 -20.00 -8.70 7.42
C LYS A 76 -20.16 -10.21 7.62
N LYS A 77 -19.24 -11.00 7.08
CA LYS A 77 -19.24 -12.47 7.25
C LYS A 77 -19.11 -12.90 8.71
N THR A 78 -18.31 -12.18 9.50
CA THR A 78 -18.14 -12.47 10.93
C THR A 78 -19.43 -12.20 11.70
N LYS A 79 -20.12 -11.08 11.42
CA LYS A 79 -21.44 -10.78 12.00
C LYS A 79 -22.49 -11.84 11.66
N ASP A 80 -22.57 -12.26 10.41
CA ASP A 80 -23.53 -13.29 9.98
C ASP A 80 -23.27 -14.63 10.70
N THR A 81 -21.99 -14.96 10.93
CA THR A 81 -21.61 -16.19 11.65
C THR A 81 -21.92 -16.10 13.14
N ASP A 82 -21.69 -14.94 13.78
CA ASP A 82 -22.01 -14.74 15.20
C ASP A 82 -23.53 -14.81 15.46
N ILE A 83 -24.35 -14.31 14.55
CA ILE A 83 -25.82 -14.40 14.63
C ILE A 83 -26.26 -15.87 14.56
N LEU A 84 -25.78 -16.64 13.58
CA LEU A 84 -26.09 -18.07 13.42
C LEU A 84 -25.62 -18.92 14.60
N THR A 85 -24.53 -18.53 15.27
CA THR A 85 -23.99 -19.27 16.41
C THR A 85 -24.78 -18.98 17.69
N ASN A 86 -25.30 -17.75 17.86
CA ASN A 86 -26.16 -17.40 18.99
C ASN A 86 -27.58 -17.97 18.85
N GLU A 87 -28.16 -17.99 17.64
CA GLU A 87 -29.48 -18.61 17.40
C GLU A 87 -29.50 -20.10 17.73
N ASN A 88 -28.41 -20.82 17.45
CA ASN A 88 -28.31 -22.25 17.78
C ASN A 88 -28.09 -22.53 19.28
N ASN A 89 -27.64 -21.54 20.06
CA ASN A 89 -27.43 -21.68 21.51
C ASN A 89 -28.67 -21.30 22.33
N ASP A 90 -29.64 -20.59 21.75
CA ASP A 90 -30.92 -20.24 22.39
C ASP A 90 -32.02 -21.31 22.22
N VAL A 91 -31.74 -22.38 21.47
CA VAL A 91 -32.61 -23.58 21.45
C VAL A 91 -32.20 -24.50 22.59
N LYS A 92 -32.69 -24.23 23.80
CA LYS A 92 -32.56 -25.13 24.95
C LYS A 92 -33.87 -25.30 25.70
#